data_AF-A0AB39NMM5-F1
#
_entry.id   AF-A0AB39NMM5-F1
#
_cell.length_a   1.000
_cell.length_b   1.000
_cell.length_c   1.000
_cell.angle_alpha   90.00
_cell.angle_beta   90.00
_cell.angle_gamma   90.00
#
_symmetry.space_group_name_H-M   'P 1'
#
loop_
_entity.id
_entity.type
_entity.pdbx_description
1 polymer ?
#
loop_
_entity_poly.entity_id
_entity_poly.type
_entity_poly.pdbx_seq_one_letter_code
_entity_poly.pdbx_strand_id
1 'polypeptide(L)'
;MSSGYHTSWTVPPEHREDPAYRAAGRRMDFAQAVYDRRSALGWSTAELARRAGLSEEDVEAIEESGVEPTLELIERLATALEAGARIDPRRSPEFRFEGYAA
;
A
#
# COMPACT_ATOMS: atom_id res chain seq x y z
N MET A 1 12.72 5.36 -37.81
CA MET A 1 11.71 4.72 -36.94
C MET A 1 10.97 5.85 -36.24
N SER A 2 9.67 6.04 -36.52
CA SER A 2 8.91 7.18 -36.02
C SER A 2 8.51 6.94 -34.56
N SER A 3 8.91 7.83 -33.67
CA SER A 3 8.47 7.84 -32.27
C SER A 3 6.97 8.15 -32.24
N GLY A 4 6.16 7.24 -31.69
CA GLY A 4 4.72 7.45 -31.56
C GLY A 4 4.41 8.64 -30.64
N TYR A 5 3.52 9.53 -31.08
CA TYR A 5 3.03 10.63 -30.26
C TYR A 5 2.18 10.06 -29.13
N HIS A 6 2.77 9.86 -27.95
CA HIS A 6 1.98 9.70 -26.73
C HIS A 6 1.50 11.09 -26.32
N THR A 7 0.20 11.36 -26.47
CA THR A 7 -0.41 12.51 -25.81
C THR A 7 -0.40 12.24 -24.31
N SER A 8 0.42 12.98 -23.57
CA SER A 8 0.37 13.01 -22.11
C SER A 8 -1.04 13.43 -21.69
N TRP A 9 -1.87 12.48 -21.27
CA TRP A 9 -3.12 12.78 -20.60
C TRP A 9 -2.81 13.07 -19.14
N THR A 10 -2.99 14.32 -18.73
CA THR A 10 -2.88 14.73 -17.33
C THR A 10 -4.28 14.68 -16.72
N VAL A 11 -4.46 13.91 -15.65
CA VAL A 11 -5.71 13.90 -14.86
C VAL A 11 -6.02 15.34 -14.43
N PRO A 12 -7.17 15.92 -14.84
CA PRO A 12 -7.61 17.23 -14.39
C PRO A 12 -7.73 17.30 -12.84
N PRO A 13 -7.42 18.44 -12.20
CA PRO A 13 -7.45 18.57 -10.74
C PRO A 13 -8.78 18.16 -10.09
N GLU A 14 -9.91 18.47 -10.72
CA GLU A 14 -11.26 18.13 -10.24
C GLU A 14 -11.47 16.61 -10.07
N HIS A 15 -10.86 15.80 -10.95
CA HIS A 15 -10.93 14.35 -10.84
C HIS A 15 -9.99 13.80 -9.77
N ARG A 16 -8.97 14.56 -9.36
CA ARG A 16 -8.10 14.17 -8.24
C ARG A 16 -8.78 14.37 -6.90
N GLU A 17 -9.78 15.23 -6.80
CA GLU A 17 -10.56 15.44 -5.57
C GLU A 17 -11.74 14.46 -5.45
N ASP A 18 -12.02 13.69 -6.50
CA ASP A 18 -13.02 12.65 -6.48
C ASP A 18 -12.76 11.62 -5.34
N PRO A 19 -13.77 11.28 -4.52
CA PRO A 19 -13.61 10.35 -3.41
C PRO A 19 -13.09 8.97 -3.82
N ALA A 20 -13.47 8.47 -5.00
CA ALA A 20 -13.01 7.18 -5.50
C ALA A 20 -11.56 7.25 -5.98
N TYR A 21 -11.15 8.35 -6.62
CA TYR A 21 -9.73 8.58 -6.96
C TYR A 21 -8.86 8.63 -5.70
N ARG A 22 -9.31 9.34 -4.65
CA ARG A 22 -8.62 9.40 -3.36
C ARG A 22 -8.55 8.04 -2.68
N ALA A 23 -9.62 7.24 -2.75
CA ALA A 23 -9.65 5.89 -2.21
C ALA A 23 -8.67 4.95 -2.95
N ALA A 24 -8.65 5.01 -4.28
CA ALA A 24 -7.69 4.25 -5.08
C ALA A 24 -6.25 4.63 -4.71
N GLY A 25 -5.93 5.92 -4.59
CA GLY A 25 -4.62 6.39 -4.14
C GLY A 25 -4.23 5.83 -2.76
N ARG A 26 -5.16 5.83 -1.79
CA ARG A 26 -4.92 5.21 -0.47
C ARG A 26 -4.58 3.73 -0.57
N ARG A 27 -5.33 2.97 -1.38
CA ARG A 27 -5.10 1.54 -1.55
C ARG A 27 -3.76 1.26 -2.22
N MET A 28 -3.37 2.06 -3.20
CA MET A 28 -2.07 1.95 -3.87
C MET A 28 -0.90 2.26 -2.92
N ASP A 29 -0.99 3.35 -2.17
CA ASP A 29 0.07 3.73 -1.23
C ASP A 29 0.19 2.70 -0.08
N PHE A 30 -0.93 2.19 0.41
CA PHE A 30 -0.95 1.11 1.40
C PHE A 30 -0.33 -0.19 0.88
N ALA A 31 -0.71 -0.62 -0.33
CA ALA A 31 -0.17 -1.80 -0.99
C ALA A 31 1.36 -1.71 -1.13
N GLN A 32 1.86 -0.56 -1.60
CA GLN A 32 3.29 -0.32 -1.75
C GLN A 32 4.01 -0.39 -0.40
N ALA A 33 3.45 0.23 0.66
CA ALA A 33 4.06 0.22 1.98
C ALA A 33 4.19 -1.19 2.58
N VAL A 34 3.18 -2.05 2.37
CA VAL A 34 3.22 -3.45 2.79
C VAL A 34 4.28 -4.22 2.01
N TYR A 35 4.28 -4.11 0.68
CA TYR A 35 5.26 -4.75 -0.19
C TYR A 35 6.69 -4.35 0.17
N ASP A 36 6.95 -3.06 0.35
CA ASP A 36 8.29 -2.54 0.63
C ASP A 36 8.84 -3.10 1.93
N ARG A 37 8.01 -3.09 3.00
CA ARG A 37 8.44 -3.60 4.30
C ARG A 37 8.61 -5.12 4.29
N ARG A 38 7.68 -5.86 3.68
CA ARG A 38 7.79 -7.31 3.54
C ARG A 38 9.06 -7.70 2.76
N SER A 39 9.33 -6.99 1.66
CA SER A 39 10.50 -7.19 0.82
C SER A 39 11.79 -6.86 1.57
N ALA A 40 11.82 -5.77 2.36
CA ALA A 40 12.97 -5.41 3.18
C ALA A 40 13.29 -6.45 4.27
N LEU A 41 12.28 -7.18 4.75
CA LEU A 41 12.44 -8.30 5.69
C LEU A 41 12.82 -9.62 5.01
N GLY A 42 12.82 -9.66 3.67
CA GLY A 42 13.10 -10.87 2.88
C GLY A 42 12.01 -11.94 2.95
N TRP A 43 10.76 -11.55 3.27
CA TRP A 43 9.65 -12.49 3.42
C TRP A 43 8.87 -12.68 2.12
N SER A 44 8.35 -13.88 1.89
CA SER A 44 7.33 -14.13 0.87
C SER A 44 5.94 -13.66 1.35
N THR A 45 4.99 -13.57 0.41
CA THR A 45 3.55 -13.34 0.67
C THR A 45 3.00 -14.36 1.67
N ALA A 46 3.23 -15.66 1.43
CA ALA A 46 2.86 -16.74 2.36
C ALA A 46 3.41 -16.54 3.78
N GLU A 47 4.63 -16.02 3.89
CA GLU A 47 5.31 -15.85 5.17
C GLU A 47 4.81 -14.63 5.93
N LEU A 48 4.41 -13.55 5.25
CA LEU A 48 3.65 -12.45 5.85
C LEU A 48 2.25 -12.92 6.27
N ALA A 49 1.55 -13.66 5.40
CA ALA A 49 0.21 -14.17 5.66
C ALA A 49 0.18 -14.99 6.96
N ARG A 50 1.12 -15.93 7.10
CA ARG A 50 1.28 -16.75 8.30
C ARG A 50 1.51 -15.90 9.56
N ARG A 51 2.36 -14.87 9.51
CA ARG A 51 2.62 -13.97 10.65
C ARG A 51 1.43 -13.09 11.00
N ALA A 52 0.69 -12.64 10.00
CA ALA A 52 -0.47 -11.78 10.16
C ALA A 52 -1.76 -12.56 10.52
N GLY A 53 -1.75 -13.89 10.43
CA GLY A 53 -2.97 -14.69 10.55
C GLY A 53 -3.97 -14.43 9.42
N LEU A 54 -3.44 -14.18 8.21
CA LEU A 54 -4.18 -13.97 6.97
C LEU A 54 -3.95 -15.13 6.01
N SER A 55 -4.75 -15.23 4.95
CA SER A 55 -4.44 -16.11 3.82
C SER A 55 -3.39 -15.47 2.90
N GLU A 56 -2.73 -16.29 2.06
CA GLU A 56 -1.82 -15.77 1.04
C GLU A 56 -2.55 -14.89 0.02
N GLU A 57 -3.78 -15.29 -0.37
CA GLU A 57 -4.67 -14.51 -1.25
C GLU A 57 -5.02 -13.14 -0.65
N ASP A 58 -5.25 -13.04 0.67
CA ASP A 58 -5.49 -11.75 1.32
C ASP A 58 -4.26 -10.82 1.20
N VAL A 59 -3.06 -11.36 1.35
CA VAL A 59 -1.81 -10.58 1.22
C VAL A 59 -1.59 -10.14 -0.23
N GLU A 60 -1.84 -11.03 -1.20
CA GLU A 60 -1.79 -10.68 -2.62
C GLU A 60 -2.80 -9.57 -2.94
N ALA A 61 -4.06 -9.71 -2.49
CA ALA A 61 -5.09 -8.69 -2.70
C ALA A 61 -4.72 -7.34 -2.04
N ILE A 62 -4.03 -7.35 -0.89
CA ILE A 62 -3.50 -6.14 -0.26
C ILE A 62 -2.43 -5.50 -1.17
N GLU A 63 -1.45 -6.27 -1.63
CA GLU A 63 -0.34 -5.77 -2.46
C GLU A 63 -0.77 -5.40 -3.89
N GLU A 64 -1.90 -5.90 -4.34
CA GLU A 64 -2.56 -5.51 -5.59
C GLU A 64 -3.55 -4.35 -5.43
N SER A 65 -3.56 -3.68 -4.26
CA SER A 65 -4.46 -2.56 -3.95
C SER A 65 -5.96 -2.87 -4.02
N GLY A 66 -6.31 -4.15 -3.85
CA GLY A 66 -7.68 -4.67 -3.81
C GLY A 66 -8.39 -4.49 -2.46
N VAL A 67 -7.65 -4.18 -1.40
CA VAL A 67 -8.18 -4.09 -0.02
C VAL A 67 -8.14 -2.66 0.50
N GLU A 68 -9.22 -2.24 1.17
CA GLU A 68 -9.26 -0.96 1.88
C GLU A 68 -8.47 -1.04 3.21
N PRO A 69 -7.58 -0.08 3.51
CA PRO A 69 -6.77 -0.10 4.72
C PRO A 69 -7.61 0.29 5.94
N THR A 70 -8.20 -0.70 6.61
CA THR A 70 -8.88 -0.50 7.89
C THR A 70 -7.87 -0.38 9.03
N LEU A 71 -8.24 0.32 10.11
CA LEU A 71 -7.37 0.48 11.27
C LEU A 71 -6.93 -0.87 11.84
N GLU A 72 -7.86 -1.82 11.97
CA GLU A 72 -7.57 -3.16 12.48
C GLU A 72 -6.55 -3.90 11.59
N LEU A 73 -6.69 -3.80 10.26
CA LEU A 73 -5.75 -4.41 9.33
C LEU A 73 -4.36 -3.76 9.45
N ILE A 74 -4.31 -2.44 9.57
CA ILE A 74 -3.06 -1.70 9.75
C ILE A 74 -2.34 -2.13 11.03
N GLU A 75 -3.04 -2.21 12.16
CA GLU A 75 -2.48 -2.64 13.45
C GLU A 75 -1.96 -4.08 13.40
N ARG A 76 -2.74 -4.96 12.77
CA ARG A 76 -2.37 -6.37 12.55
C ARG A 76 -1.09 -6.48 11.71
N LEU A 77 -1.02 -5.79 10.58
CA LEU A 77 0.14 -5.80 9.70
C LEU A 77 1.35 -5.13 10.34
N ALA A 78 1.18 -4.03 11.09
CA ALA A 78 2.27 -3.37 11.82
C ALA A 78 2.95 -4.36 12.79
N THR A 79 2.14 -5.11 13.54
CA THR A 79 2.63 -6.16 14.43
C THR A 79 3.35 -7.27 13.64
N ALA A 80 2.74 -7.76 12.57
CA ALA A 80 3.31 -8.84 11.76
C ALA A 80 4.61 -8.45 11.05
N LEU A 81 4.74 -7.20 10.60
CA LEU A 81 5.87 -6.61 9.87
C LEU A 81 6.97 -6.04 10.77
N GLU A 82 6.90 -6.29 12.08
CA GLU A 82 7.88 -5.81 13.05
C GLU A 82 8.12 -4.30 12.90
N ALA A 83 7.04 -3.53 12.76
CA ALA A 83 7.08 -2.12 12.39
C ALA A 83 5.97 -1.28 13.04
N GLY A 84 6.23 0.01 13.23
CA GLY A 84 5.18 1.00 13.44
C GLY A 84 4.56 1.42 12.11
N ALA A 85 3.24 1.62 12.07
CA ALA A 85 2.56 2.19 10.92
C ALA A 85 2.48 3.73 11.05
N ARG A 86 2.88 4.44 9.99
CA ARG A 86 2.78 5.90 9.87
C ARG A 86 1.88 6.25 8.69
N ILE A 87 0.92 7.15 8.96
CA ILE A 87 -0.01 7.68 7.97
C ILE A 87 0.06 9.20 8.04
N ASP A 88 0.42 9.86 6.93
CA ASP A 88 0.34 11.31 6.81
C ASP A 88 -0.82 11.70 5.88
N PRO A 89 -1.96 12.19 6.40
CA PRO A 89 -3.08 12.58 5.57
C PRO A 89 -2.86 13.91 4.82
N ARG A 90 -1.81 14.68 5.14
CA ARG A 90 -1.51 15.98 4.51
C ARG A 90 -0.66 15.84 3.25
N ARG A 91 0.11 14.76 3.14
CA ARG A 91 0.76 14.33 1.91
C ARG A 91 -0.12 13.22 1.35
N SER A 92 -0.76 13.44 0.20
CA SER A 92 -1.64 12.45 -0.46
C SER A 92 -1.13 11.02 -0.24
N PRO A 93 -2.01 10.14 0.23
CA PRO A 93 -1.91 9.43 1.51
C PRO A 93 -0.63 8.59 1.66
N GLU A 94 0.41 9.16 2.24
CA GLU A 94 1.66 8.43 2.45
C GLU A 94 1.52 7.40 3.59
N PHE A 95 1.55 6.11 3.24
CA PHE A 95 1.65 4.99 4.17
C PHE A 95 3.10 4.53 4.29
N ARG A 96 3.56 4.26 5.50
CA ARG A 96 4.86 3.62 5.75
C ARG A 96 4.81 2.68 6.93
N PHE A 97 5.49 1.55 6.80
CA PHE A 97 5.83 0.67 7.92
C PHE A 97 7.31 0.85 8.26
N GLU A 98 7.58 1.49 9.39
CA GLU A 98 8.93 1.79 9.87
C GLU A 98 9.32 0.72 10.89
N GLY A 99 10.39 -0.03 10.61
CA GLY A 99 10.85 -1.07 11.54
C GLY A 99 11.09 -0.51 12.93
N TYR A 100 10.81 -1.30 13.96
CA TYR A 100 11.15 -0.91 15.33
C TYR A 100 12.65 -0.62 15.40
N ALA A 101 13.01 0.59 15.84
CA ALA A 101 14.42 0.94 16.04
C ALA A 101 15.04 -0.05 17.05
N ALA A 102 16.25 -0.52 16.74
CA ALA A 102 17.05 -1.34 17.65
C ALA A 102 17.50 -0.53 18.88
#